data_AF-B0E1F6-F1
#
_entry.id   AF-B0E1F6-F1
#
_cell.length_a   1.000
_cell.length_b   1.000
_cell.length_c   1.000
_cell.angle_alpha   90.00
_cell.angle_beta   90.00
_cell.angle_gamma   90.00
#
_symmetry.space_group_name_H-M   'P 1'
#
loop_
_entity.id
_entity.type
_entity.pdbx_description
1 polymer ?
#
loop_
_entity_poly.entity_id
_entity_poly.type
_entity_poly.pdbx_seq_one_letter_code
_entity_poly.pdbx_strand_id
1 'polypeptide(L)'
;MSDQGVEGVDPSGGVVNKKPLLKNLLRNWAKGQRLAFLEGFIADYKEALHTKKKASSVLDAIVNQWFTHFHWTIPLSSGNSATATVLPMDAQGHEILSPTDAILKGRVIECAHTSLYHWYEYRCKRTVPQMGKGKKDPISLLLQKLLRCSTSPTRRSAGWETWGKENFASLKAEFEADFAELDEDTQNHWNEVAKTKYEEVKKVAQERTDNSGLLSPAEAQAVLNDLPSVFGPTIQSIGEALGMHVTVLIGGPEPSKKGQLNMIGIHHGENKAAVPKVWPLAEKEKCALVKDAFILFLGTCYSIEEQCTWALPQPPTPVNTNISTTEGYLPLI
;
A
#
# COMPACT_ATOMS: atom_id res chain seq x y z
N MET A 1 -71.92 4.71 34.02
CA MET A 1 -70.96 3.74 34.59
C MET A 1 -71.30 2.39 34.01
N SER A 2 -70.40 1.88 33.18
CA SER A 2 -70.19 0.47 32.78
C SER A 2 -69.45 0.52 31.46
N ASP A 3 -68.13 0.71 31.58
CA ASP A 3 -67.16 0.72 30.50
C ASP A 3 -66.67 -0.72 30.30
N GLN A 4 -66.80 -1.25 29.07
CA GLN A 4 -66.38 -2.60 28.73
C GLN A 4 -64.91 -2.59 28.34
N GLY A 5 -64.13 -3.41 29.03
CA GLY A 5 -62.69 -3.52 28.86
C GLY A 5 -62.28 -4.02 27.48
N VAL A 6 -61.33 -3.29 26.89
CA VAL A 6 -60.53 -3.74 25.75
C VAL A 6 -59.41 -4.61 26.30
N GLU A 7 -59.45 -5.91 25.98
CA GLU A 7 -58.34 -6.84 26.19
C GLU A 7 -57.12 -6.39 25.38
N GLY A 8 -56.11 -5.89 26.08
CA GLY A 8 -54.78 -5.66 25.53
C GLY A 8 -54.08 -6.99 25.31
N VAL A 9 -53.88 -7.34 24.04
CA VAL A 9 -52.96 -8.39 23.60
C VAL A 9 -51.55 -8.03 24.09
N ASP A 10 -50.98 -8.87 24.94
CA ASP A 10 -49.60 -8.80 25.40
C ASP A 10 -48.63 -9.15 24.26
N PRO A 11 -47.82 -8.20 23.72
CA PRO A 11 -46.83 -8.51 22.71
C PRO A 11 -45.54 -8.86 23.46
N SER A 12 -45.42 -10.10 23.92
CA SER A 12 -44.16 -10.68 24.36
C SER A 12 -43.24 -10.95 23.16
N GLY A 13 -42.88 -9.88 22.44
CA GLY A 13 -41.82 -9.86 21.45
C GLY A 13 -40.46 -9.82 22.17
N GLY A 14 -39.65 -10.86 21.98
CA GLY A 14 -38.39 -11.06 22.68
C GLY A 14 -37.46 -9.85 22.61
N VAL A 15 -37.11 -9.29 23.76
CA VAL A 15 -36.22 -8.12 23.87
C VAL A 15 -34.79 -8.52 23.45
N VAL A 16 -34.30 -7.96 22.34
CA VAL A 16 -32.93 -8.19 21.86
C VAL A 16 -31.92 -7.49 22.78
N ASN A 17 -31.06 -8.27 23.44
CA ASN A 17 -30.05 -7.73 24.35
C ASN A 17 -28.91 -7.05 23.58
N LYS A 18 -28.81 -5.73 23.70
CA LYS A 18 -27.83 -4.87 22.97
C LYS A 18 -26.37 -5.08 23.39
N LYS A 19 -26.13 -5.36 24.69
CA LYS A 19 -24.77 -5.37 25.28
C LYS A 19 -23.81 -6.42 24.70
N PRO A 20 -24.21 -7.68 24.43
CA PRO A 20 -23.30 -8.67 23.87
C PRO A 20 -23.04 -8.49 22.36
N LEU A 21 -23.94 -7.84 21.62
CA LEU A 21 -23.87 -7.71 20.17
C LEU A 21 -22.85 -6.69 19.68
N LEU A 22 -22.56 -5.67 20.50
CA LEU A 22 -21.67 -4.55 20.15
C LEU A 22 -20.31 -4.63 20.86
N LYS A 23 -19.92 -5.80 21.38
CA LYS A 23 -18.62 -5.94 22.05
C LYS A 23 -17.48 -5.96 21.03
N ASN A 24 -16.46 -5.17 21.30
CA ASN A 24 -15.20 -5.21 20.56
C ASN A 24 -14.60 -6.62 20.62
N LEU A 25 -14.27 -7.17 19.45
CA LEU A 25 -13.76 -8.52 19.33
C LEU A 25 -12.26 -8.56 19.61
N LEU A 26 -11.87 -9.45 20.53
CA LEU A 26 -10.47 -9.70 20.85
C LEU A 26 -9.78 -10.57 19.80
N ARG A 27 -8.45 -10.65 19.85
CA ARG A 27 -7.65 -11.50 18.98
C ARG A 27 -8.13 -12.96 19.07
N ASN A 28 -8.23 -13.66 17.94
CA ASN A 28 -8.71 -15.05 17.82
C ASN A 28 -10.19 -15.27 18.22
N TRP A 29 -11.04 -14.27 17.98
CA TRP A 29 -12.49 -14.38 18.23
C TRP A 29 -13.19 -15.41 17.32
N ALA A 30 -12.78 -15.51 16.05
CA ALA A 30 -13.37 -16.45 15.11
C ALA A 30 -12.90 -17.88 15.43
N LYS A 31 -13.85 -18.76 15.76
CA LYS A 31 -13.62 -20.18 16.07
C LYS A 31 -14.69 -21.05 15.39
N GLY A 32 -14.36 -22.32 15.13
CA GLY A 32 -15.33 -23.30 14.61
C GLY A 32 -15.90 -22.92 13.24
N GLN A 33 -17.23 -22.96 13.10
CA GLN A 33 -17.93 -22.69 11.83
C GLN A 33 -17.67 -21.28 11.30
N ARG A 34 -17.52 -20.29 12.19
CA ARG A 34 -17.17 -18.92 11.82
C ARG A 34 -15.77 -18.83 11.25
N LEU A 35 -14.81 -19.58 11.79
CA LEU A 35 -13.46 -19.62 11.24
C LEU A 35 -13.46 -20.28 9.86
N ALA A 36 -14.15 -21.42 9.72
CA ALA A 36 -14.26 -22.14 8.44
C ALA A 36 -14.93 -21.29 7.35
N PHE A 37 -15.99 -20.55 7.69
CA PHE A 37 -16.60 -19.58 6.78
C PHE A 37 -15.58 -18.53 6.32
N LEU A 38 -14.85 -17.91 7.26
CA LEU A 38 -13.90 -16.85 6.90
C LEU A 38 -12.72 -17.35 6.09
N GLU A 39 -12.24 -18.56 6.37
CA GLU A 39 -11.14 -19.20 5.64
C GLU A 39 -11.51 -19.48 4.18
N GLY A 40 -12.79 -19.77 3.89
CA GLY A 40 -13.30 -19.98 2.54
C GLY A 40 -13.12 -18.79 1.60
N PHE A 41 -13.23 -17.56 2.10
CA PHE A 41 -13.11 -16.34 1.28
C PHE A 41 -11.71 -15.70 1.29
N ILE A 42 -10.70 -16.35 1.87
CA ILE A 42 -9.33 -15.79 1.90
C ILE A 42 -8.78 -15.58 0.49
N ALA A 43 -9.01 -16.52 -0.43
CA ALA A 43 -8.51 -16.42 -1.81
C ALA A 43 -9.14 -15.24 -2.56
N ASP A 44 -10.47 -15.15 -2.52
CA ASP A 44 -11.24 -14.08 -3.16
C ASP A 44 -10.85 -12.69 -2.62
N TYR A 45 -10.70 -12.58 -1.30
CA TYR A 45 -10.28 -11.33 -0.67
C TYR A 45 -8.84 -10.93 -1.05
N LYS A 46 -7.92 -11.91 -1.18
CA LYS A 46 -6.55 -11.67 -1.64
C LYS A 46 -6.51 -11.18 -3.09
N GLU A 47 -7.26 -11.81 -3.99
CA GLU A 47 -7.36 -11.38 -5.38
C GLU A 47 -7.90 -9.94 -5.47
N ALA A 48 -8.91 -9.62 -4.66
CA ALA A 48 -9.49 -8.29 -4.58
C ALA A 48 -8.50 -7.23 -4.05
N LEU A 49 -7.56 -7.59 -3.17
CA LEU A 49 -6.52 -6.67 -2.68
C LEU A 49 -5.54 -6.22 -3.78
N HIS A 50 -5.31 -7.03 -4.81
CA HIS A 50 -4.50 -6.64 -5.98
C HIS A 50 -5.19 -5.56 -6.82
N THR A 51 -6.50 -5.38 -6.67
CA THR A 51 -7.29 -4.38 -7.38
C THR A 51 -8.01 -3.47 -6.38
N LYS A 52 -7.36 -2.38 -5.94
CA LYS A 52 -7.84 -1.48 -4.85
C LYS A 52 -9.33 -1.08 -4.89
N LYS A 53 -10.00 -1.09 -6.05
CA LYS A 53 -11.42 -0.79 -6.22
C LYS A 53 -12.38 -1.96 -5.90
N LYS A 54 -11.92 -3.22 -5.91
CA LYS A 54 -12.76 -4.42 -5.71
C LYS A 54 -12.81 -4.92 -4.27
N ALA A 55 -11.83 -4.58 -3.43
CA ALA A 55 -11.75 -5.07 -2.05
C ALA A 55 -12.96 -4.69 -1.17
N SER A 56 -13.47 -3.46 -1.31
CA SER A 56 -14.68 -3.03 -0.57
C SER A 56 -15.92 -3.81 -1.02
N SER A 57 -16.11 -3.96 -2.33
CA SER A 57 -17.26 -4.69 -2.88
C SER A 57 -17.24 -6.18 -2.51
N VAL A 58 -16.06 -6.79 -2.45
CA VAL A 58 -15.90 -8.19 -2.01
C VAL A 58 -16.17 -8.30 -0.51
N LEU A 59 -15.72 -7.35 0.30
CA LEU A 59 -16.04 -7.33 1.73
C LEU A 59 -17.55 -7.21 1.97
N ASP A 60 -18.24 -6.33 1.23
CA ASP A 60 -19.69 -6.17 1.34
C ASP A 60 -20.43 -7.46 0.95
N ALA A 61 -19.95 -8.17 -0.08
CA ALA A 61 -20.48 -9.48 -0.46
C ALA A 61 -20.27 -10.54 0.64
N ILE A 62 -19.09 -10.55 1.28
CA ILE A 62 -18.78 -11.46 2.40
C ILE A 62 -19.65 -11.13 3.62
N VAL A 63 -19.88 -9.85 3.92
CA VAL A 63 -20.74 -9.41 5.02
C VAL A 63 -22.20 -9.83 4.77
N ASN A 64 -22.68 -9.69 3.54
CA ASN A 64 -24.04 -10.14 3.19
C ASN A 64 -24.18 -11.66 3.35
N GLN A 65 -23.21 -12.45 2.86
CA GLN A 65 -23.20 -13.90 3.07
C GLN A 65 -22.99 -14.28 4.54
N TRP A 66 -22.27 -13.48 5.32
CA TRP A 66 -22.12 -13.72 6.75
C TRP A 66 -23.48 -13.71 7.44
N PHE A 67 -24.35 -12.75 7.10
CA PHE A 67 -25.67 -12.64 7.72
C PHE A 67 -26.72 -13.60 7.16
N THR A 68 -26.45 -14.30 6.05
CA THR A 68 -27.28 -15.46 5.64
C THR A 68 -26.96 -16.70 6.48
N HIS A 69 -25.73 -16.84 6.96
CA HIS A 69 -25.29 -17.98 7.77
C HIS A 69 -25.37 -17.73 9.29
N PHE A 70 -25.18 -16.50 9.74
CA PHE A 70 -25.18 -16.11 11.15
C PHE A 70 -26.17 -14.98 11.39
N HIS A 71 -27.29 -15.29 12.05
CA HIS A 71 -28.31 -14.29 12.34
C HIS A 71 -27.75 -13.14 13.20
N TRP A 72 -28.15 -11.91 12.90
CA TRP A 72 -27.58 -10.69 13.50
C TRP A 72 -27.80 -10.57 15.02
N THR A 73 -28.80 -11.27 15.55
CA THR A 73 -29.04 -11.35 17.01
C THR A 73 -28.08 -12.28 17.73
N ILE A 74 -27.17 -12.96 17.02
CA ILE A 74 -26.16 -13.84 17.61
C ILE A 74 -24.87 -13.03 17.75
N PRO A 75 -24.33 -12.86 18.97
CA PRO A 75 -23.05 -12.16 19.15
C PRO A 75 -21.92 -12.81 18.36
N LEU A 76 -21.08 -11.97 17.74
CA LEU A 76 -19.91 -12.39 16.95
C LEU A 76 -18.88 -13.20 17.78
N SER A 77 -18.89 -13.05 19.11
CA SER A 77 -18.05 -13.80 20.06
C SER A 77 -18.67 -15.11 20.56
N SER A 78 -19.94 -15.40 20.29
CA SER A 78 -20.63 -16.58 20.85
C SER A 78 -20.12 -17.88 20.24
N GLY A 79 -20.10 -18.98 21.00
CA GLY A 79 -19.82 -20.31 20.44
C GLY A 79 -20.92 -20.78 19.47
N ASN A 80 -20.66 -21.85 18.73
CA ASN A 80 -21.55 -22.42 17.69
C ASN A 80 -22.95 -22.87 18.21
N SER A 81 -23.22 -22.77 19.51
CA SER A 81 -24.46 -23.22 20.16
C SER A 81 -25.44 -22.09 20.49
N ALA A 82 -25.18 -20.85 20.05
CA ALA A 82 -26.06 -19.72 20.34
C ALA A 82 -27.24 -19.68 19.36
N THR A 83 -28.45 -19.77 19.87
CA THR A 83 -29.69 -19.69 19.09
C THR A 83 -30.05 -18.24 18.79
N ALA A 84 -30.53 -17.98 17.56
CA ALA A 84 -31.08 -16.69 17.18
C ALA A 84 -32.29 -16.31 18.05
N THR A 85 -32.48 -15.01 18.29
CA THR A 85 -33.73 -14.51 18.88
C THR A 85 -34.81 -14.62 17.83
N VAL A 86 -35.93 -15.26 18.16
CA VAL A 86 -37.08 -15.41 17.24
C VAL A 86 -37.73 -14.04 17.06
N LEU A 87 -37.76 -13.56 15.81
CA LEU A 87 -38.39 -12.30 15.43
C LEU A 87 -39.62 -12.60 14.55
N PRO A 88 -40.70 -11.82 14.68
CA PRO A 88 -41.85 -11.95 13.79
C PRO A 88 -41.45 -11.63 12.34
N MET A 89 -42.00 -12.39 11.38
CA MET A 89 -41.77 -12.19 9.95
C MET A 89 -43.05 -11.70 9.27
N ASP A 90 -42.89 -10.89 8.22
CA ASP A 90 -44.00 -10.47 7.35
C ASP A 90 -44.38 -11.59 6.35
N ALA A 91 -45.43 -11.35 5.57
CA ALA A 91 -45.91 -12.29 4.56
C ALA A 91 -44.91 -12.53 3.41
N GLN A 92 -43.84 -11.71 3.33
CA GLN A 92 -42.77 -11.77 2.33
C GLN A 92 -41.50 -12.42 2.91
N GLY A 93 -41.51 -12.83 4.18
CA GLY A 93 -40.38 -13.45 4.87
C GLY A 93 -39.33 -12.45 5.39
N HIS A 94 -39.63 -11.16 5.42
CA HIS A 94 -38.75 -10.16 6.04
C HIS A 94 -39.04 -10.03 7.54
N GLU A 95 -38.00 -9.79 8.33
CA GLU A 95 -38.13 -9.52 9.76
C GLU A 95 -38.93 -8.23 10.00
N ILE A 96 -39.99 -8.33 10.79
CA ILE A 96 -40.74 -7.18 11.30
C ILE A 96 -39.94 -6.63 12.48
N LEU A 97 -39.17 -5.58 12.23
CA LEU A 97 -38.31 -4.94 13.24
C LEU A 97 -38.99 -3.71 13.84
N SER A 98 -38.89 -3.57 15.16
CA SER A 98 -39.19 -2.28 15.79
C SER A 98 -38.18 -1.22 15.33
N PRO A 99 -38.51 0.09 15.36
CA PRO A 99 -37.54 1.14 15.04
C PRO A 99 -36.24 1.04 15.85
N THR A 100 -36.33 0.56 17.09
CA THR A 100 -35.18 0.36 17.97
C THR A 100 -34.31 -0.82 17.51
N ASP A 101 -34.92 -1.90 17.03
CA ASP A 101 -34.21 -3.10 16.55
C ASP A 101 -33.63 -2.89 15.16
N ALA A 102 -34.27 -2.10 14.30
CA ALA A 102 -33.72 -1.70 13.01
C ALA A 102 -32.41 -0.90 13.17
N ILE A 103 -32.37 0.05 14.10
CA ILE A 103 -31.15 0.80 14.44
C ILE A 103 -30.09 -0.14 15.02
N LEU A 104 -30.48 -1.09 15.87
CA LEU A 104 -29.56 -2.06 16.45
C LEU A 104 -28.95 -2.98 15.38
N LYS A 105 -29.78 -3.51 14.47
CA LYS A 105 -29.35 -4.33 13.33
C LYS A 105 -28.33 -3.59 12.48
N GLY A 106 -28.57 -2.32 12.16
CA GLY A 106 -27.60 -1.48 11.44
C GLY A 106 -26.24 -1.39 12.14
N ARG A 107 -26.23 -1.14 13.45
CA ARG A 107 -24.98 -1.07 14.24
C ARG A 107 -24.26 -2.42 14.34
N VAL A 108 -25.00 -3.52 14.39
CA VAL A 108 -24.42 -4.87 14.40
C VAL A 108 -23.76 -5.19 13.05
N ILE A 109 -24.39 -4.79 11.95
CA ILE A 109 -23.82 -4.96 10.60
C ILE A 109 -22.53 -4.15 10.46
N GLU A 110 -22.51 -2.90 10.91
CA GLU A 110 -21.32 -2.04 10.89
C GLU A 110 -20.17 -2.61 11.76
N CYS A 111 -20.51 -3.11 12.94
CA CYS A 111 -19.54 -3.76 13.84
C CYS A 111 -18.97 -5.04 13.22
N ALA A 112 -19.82 -5.85 12.57
CA ALA A 112 -19.39 -7.04 11.85
C ALA A 112 -18.48 -6.69 10.67
N HIS A 113 -18.87 -5.70 9.86
CA HIS A 113 -18.09 -5.21 8.74
C HIS A 113 -16.67 -4.80 9.16
N THR A 114 -16.56 -3.96 10.19
CA THR A 114 -15.28 -3.51 10.75
C THR A 114 -14.44 -4.68 11.27
N SER A 115 -15.08 -5.63 11.96
CA SER A 115 -14.41 -6.80 12.52
C SER A 115 -13.87 -7.75 11.44
N LEU A 116 -14.65 -7.99 10.39
CA LEU A 116 -14.28 -8.81 9.25
C LEU A 116 -13.15 -8.15 8.45
N TYR A 117 -13.24 -6.84 8.20
CA TYR A 117 -12.17 -6.06 7.59
C TYR A 117 -10.83 -6.28 8.30
N HIS A 118 -10.77 -6.02 9.61
CA HIS A 118 -9.52 -6.17 10.37
C HIS A 118 -9.02 -7.61 10.43
N TRP A 119 -9.93 -8.59 10.44
CA TRP A 119 -9.57 -10.01 10.41
C TRP A 119 -8.87 -10.39 9.10
N TYR A 120 -9.48 -10.03 7.96
CA TYR A 120 -8.89 -10.29 6.64
C TYR A 120 -7.64 -9.48 6.40
N GLU A 121 -7.61 -8.22 6.83
CA GLU A 121 -6.44 -7.34 6.74
C GLU A 121 -5.25 -7.97 7.49
N TYR A 122 -5.45 -8.44 8.73
CA TYR A 122 -4.41 -9.08 9.51
C TYR A 122 -3.88 -10.38 8.87
N ARG A 123 -4.78 -11.21 8.33
CA ARG A 123 -4.44 -12.51 7.73
C ARG A 123 -3.80 -12.37 6.34
N CYS A 124 -4.22 -11.40 5.54
CA CYS A 124 -3.70 -11.18 4.19
C CYS A 124 -2.43 -10.32 4.18
N LYS A 125 -2.25 -9.39 5.14
CA LYS A 125 -0.98 -8.65 5.32
C LYS A 125 0.21 -9.53 5.71
N ARG A 126 -0.01 -10.74 6.23
CA ARG A 126 1.06 -11.71 6.53
C ARG A 126 1.54 -12.49 5.30
N THR A 127 0.83 -12.41 4.18
CA THR A 127 1.15 -13.16 2.94
C THR A 127 1.58 -12.29 1.78
N VAL A 128 1.46 -10.97 1.89
CA VAL A 128 2.14 -10.03 0.98
C VAL A 128 3.52 -9.76 1.57
N PRO A 129 4.62 -9.84 0.80
CA PRO A 129 5.92 -9.42 1.29
C PRO A 129 5.79 -8.03 1.90
N GLN A 130 6.06 -7.91 3.20
CA GLN A 130 6.29 -6.60 3.78
C GLN A 130 7.46 -5.98 3.01
N MET A 131 7.20 -4.87 2.30
CA MET A 131 8.24 -3.85 2.18
C MET A 131 8.70 -3.55 3.60
N GLY A 132 9.94 -3.95 3.90
CA GLY A 132 10.43 -4.14 5.26
C GLY A 132 10.25 -2.89 6.12
N LYS A 133 9.50 -3.04 7.22
CA LYS A 133 9.66 -2.17 8.39
C LYS A 133 10.99 -2.52 9.04
N GLY A 134 12.08 -1.89 8.60
CA GLY A 134 13.41 -2.19 9.13
C GLY A 134 14.58 -1.34 8.67
N LYS A 135 14.40 -0.42 7.71
CA LYS A 135 15.35 0.66 7.43
C LYS A 135 14.53 1.93 7.26
N LYS A 136 14.95 3.03 7.88
CA LYS A 136 14.40 4.35 7.53
C LYS A 136 14.62 4.50 6.03
N ASP A 137 13.53 4.53 5.28
CA ASP A 137 13.59 4.62 3.83
C ASP A 137 14.46 5.84 3.46
N PRO A 138 15.40 5.74 2.52
CA PRO A 138 16.32 6.83 2.20
C PRO A 138 15.61 8.15 1.87
N ILE A 139 14.42 8.09 1.26
CA ILE A 139 13.62 9.27 0.95
C ILE A 139 13.00 9.84 2.23
N SER A 140 12.51 9.01 3.13
CA SER A 140 12.06 9.47 4.46
C SER A 140 13.19 10.15 5.25
N LEU A 141 14.42 9.66 5.14
CA LEU A 141 15.60 10.24 5.80
C LEU A 141 16.06 11.53 5.12
N LEU A 142 15.99 11.60 3.79
CA LEU A 142 16.22 12.82 3.01
C LEU A 142 15.18 13.90 3.37
N LEU A 143 13.90 13.55 3.40
CA LEU A 143 12.82 14.44 3.83
C LEU A 143 13.03 14.92 5.27
N GLN A 144 13.41 14.01 6.18
CA GLN A 144 13.72 14.35 7.56
C GLN A 144 14.84 15.40 7.68
N LYS A 145 15.89 15.24 6.86
CA LYS A 145 17.02 16.19 6.80
C LYS A 145 16.61 17.51 6.15
N LEU A 146 15.91 17.45 5.01
CA LEU A 146 15.49 18.62 4.24
C LEU A 146 14.54 19.51 5.03
N LEU A 147 13.56 18.90 5.70
CA LEU A 147 12.56 19.60 6.50
C LEU A 147 13.07 19.98 7.89
N ARG A 148 14.29 19.54 8.26
CA ARG A 148 14.84 19.65 9.63
C ARG A 148 13.88 19.11 10.71
N CYS A 149 12.89 18.29 10.34
CA CYS A 149 11.91 17.70 11.24
C CYS A 149 12.45 16.40 11.83
N SER A 150 13.26 16.48 12.88
CA SER A 150 13.60 15.29 13.69
C SER A 150 12.45 14.90 14.64
N THR A 151 11.22 14.75 14.15
CA THR A 151 10.02 14.62 15.01
C THR A 151 9.19 13.36 14.78
N SER A 152 9.84 12.23 14.52
CA SER A 152 9.30 10.98 15.08
C SER A 152 9.85 10.89 16.50
N PRO A 153 9.05 10.60 17.55
CA PRO A 153 9.62 10.08 18.78
C PRO A 153 10.49 8.89 18.38
N THR A 154 11.80 9.04 18.47
CA THR A 154 12.71 7.91 18.26
C THR A 154 12.22 6.84 19.21
N ARG A 155 12.12 5.61 18.70
CA ARG A 155 11.88 4.44 19.55
C ARG A 155 12.75 4.62 20.79
N ARG A 156 12.12 4.69 21.97
CA ARG A 156 12.80 4.97 23.25
C ARG A 156 14.10 4.17 23.26
N SER A 157 15.24 4.86 23.32
CA SER A 157 16.52 4.17 23.40
C SER A 157 16.47 3.29 24.64
N ALA A 158 17.01 2.08 24.52
CA ALA A 158 17.17 1.25 25.71
C ALA A 158 18.09 2.00 26.69
N GLY A 159 17.85 1.86 28.00
CA GLY A 159 18.61 2.62 29.01
C GLY A 159 20.12 2.45 28.89
N TRP A 160 20.58 1.27 28.49
CA TRP A 160 21.99 0.97 28.25
C TRP A 160 22.58 1.71 27.05
N GLU A 161 21.81 2.01 26.00
CA GLU A 161 22.29 2.76 24.83
C GLU A 161 22.55 4.22 25.19
N THR A 162 21.67 4.82 26.00
CA THR A 162 21.84 6.19 26.50
C THR A 162 23.00 6.25 27.48
N TRP A 163 23.02 5.35 28.46
CA TRP A 163 24.10 5.25 29.43
C TRP A 163 25.45 5.03 28.74
N GLY A 164 25.52 4.10 27.79
CA GLY A 164 26.75 3.82 27.04
C GLY A 164 27.27 5.03 26.27
N LYS A 165 26.39 5.86 25.68
CA LYS A 165 26.80 7.09 24.98
C LYS A 165 27.34 8.16 25.93
N GLU A 166 26.69 8.35 27.07
CA GLU A 166 27.09 9.34 28.06
C GLU A 166 28.39 8.95 28.76
N ASN A 167 28.62 7.65 28.94
CA ASN A 167 29.80 7.12 29.63
C ASN A 167 30.90 6.66 28.66
N PHE A 168 30.68 6.75 27.34
CA PHE A 168 31.65 6.28 26.34
C PHE A 168 33.01 6.96 26.49
N ALA A 169 33.04 8.29 26.71
CA ALA A 169 34.30 9.01 26.85
C ALA A 169 35.14 8.53 28.04
N SER A 170 34.48 8.18 29.15
CA SER A 170 35.13 7.65 30.35
C SER A 170 35.59 6.20 30.16
N LEU A 171 34.72 5.34 29.62
CA LEU A 171 35.04 3.93 29.38
C LEU A 171 36.09 3.76 28.28
N LYS A 172 36.09 4.63 27.27
CA LYS A 172 37.02 4.58 26.15
C LYS A 172 38.47 4.68 26.61
N ALA A 173 38.76 5.55 27.58
CA ALA A 173 40.13 5.71 28.09
C ALA A 173 40.64 4.42 28.76
N GLU A 174 39.78 3.73 29.51
CA GLU A 174 40.09 2.44 30.13
C GLU A 174 40.30 1.35 29.06
N PHE A 175 39.41 1.27 28.05
CA PHE A 175 39.58 0.31 26.95
C PHE A 175 40.83 0.56 26.11
N GLU A 176 41.21 1.83 25.89
CA GLU A 176 42.44 2.19 25.17
C GLU A 176 43.69 1.81 25.97
N ALA A 177 43.65 1.99 27.29
CA ALA A 177 44.74 1.57 28.19
C ALA A 177 44.87 0.04 28.22
N ASP A 178 43.77 -0.68 28.45
CA ASP A 178 43.74 -2.15 28.45
C ASP A 178 44.22 -2.73 27.12
N PHE A 179 43.84 -2.11 25.99
CA PHE A 179 44.30 -2.53 24.66
C PHE A 179 45.81 -2.29 24.48
N ALA A 180 46.35 -1.19 25.01
CA ALA A 180 47.77 -0.88 24.93
C ALA A 180 48.65 -1.80 25.79
N GLU A 181 48.09 -2.41 26.84
CA GLU A 181 48.78 -3.40 27.69
C GLU A 181 48.84 -4.81 27.06
N LEU A 182 48.05 -5.08 26.02
CA LEU A 182 48.11 -6.35 25.31
C LEU A 182 49.46 -6.53 24.60
N ASP A 183 49.85 -7.77 24.37
CA ASP A 183 51.04 -8.07 23.57
C ASP A 183 50.85 -7.66 22.10
N GLU A 184 51.97 -7.44 21.42
CA GLU A 184 52.00 -6.94 20.05
C GLU A 184 51.24 -7.87 19.07
N ASP A 185 51.30 -9.19 19.27
CA ASP A 185 50.62 -10.16 18.42
C ASP A 185 49.10 -10.07 18.57
N THR A 186 48.61 -9.92 19.80
CA THR A 186 47.17 -9.73 20.09
C THR A 186 46.66 -8.39 19.57
N GLN A 187 47.42 -7.29 19.75
CA GLN A 187 47.05 -5.97 19.19
C GLN A 187 46.97 -6.03 17.65
N ASN A 188 47.96 -6.64 17.01
CA ASN A 188 48.00 -6.82 15.56
C ASN A 188 46.84 -7.66 15.04
N HIS A 189 46.48 -8.75 15.75
CA HIS A 189 45.31 -9.56 15.40
C HIS A 189 44.02 -8.72 15.35
N TRP A 190 43.75 -7.91 16.38
CA TRP A 190 42.54 -7.09 16.44
C TRP A 190 42.54 -5.93 15.44
N ASN A 191 43.70 -5.33 15.18
CA ASN A 191 43.86 -4.31 14.15
C ASN A 191 43.59 -4.87 12.74
N GLU A 192 44.08 -6.07 12.44
CA GLU A 192 43.79 -6.74 11.17
C GLU A 192 42.31 -7.17 11.06
N VAL A 193 41.66 -7.59 12.16
CA VAL A 193 40.20 -7.81 12.18
C VAL A 193 39.43 -6.53 11.91
N ALA A 194 39.83 -5.40 12.49
CA ALA A 194 39.20 -4.09 12.26
C ALA A 194 39.37 -3.63 10.81
N LYS A 195 40.57 -3.80 10.26
CA LYS A 195 40.90 -3.50 8.86
C LYS A 195 40.11 -4.37 7.89
N THR A 196 40.03 -5.68 8.14
CA THR A 196 39.24 -6.63 7.32
C THR A 196 37.77 -6.23 7.30
N LYS A 197 37.18 -5.92 8.47
CA LYS A 197 35.78 -5.44 8.54
C LYS A 197 35.57 -4.12 7.79
N TYR A 198 36.52 -3.19 7.88
CA TYR A 198 36.46 -1.93 7.14
C TYR A 198 36.53 -2.18 5.63
N GLU A 199 37.45 -3.04 5.18
CA GLU A 199 37.60 -3.42 3.78
C GLU A 199 36.38 -4.16 3.24
N GLU A 200 35.74 -5.04 4.03
CA GLU A 200 34.48 -5.69 3.69
C GLU A 200 33.33 -4.67 3.52
N VAL A 201 33.17 -3.74 4.46
CA VAL A 201 32.14 -2.69 4.37
C VAL A 201 32.39 -1.78 3.17
N LYS A 202 33.66 -1.39 2.95
CA LYS A 202 34.08 -0.60 1.80
C LYS A 202 33.81 -1.36 0.50
N LYS A 203 34.11 -2.66 0.44
CA LYS A 203 33.86 -3.51 -0.73
C LYS A 203 32.37 -3.65 -1.00
N VAL A 204 31.52 -3.84 0.00
CA VAL A 204 30.05 -3.87 -0.18
C VAL A 204 29.50 -2.51 -0.64
N ALA A 205 30.05 -1.40 -0.13
CA ALA A 205 29.69 -0.06 -0.59
C ALA A 205 30.15 0.19 -2.04
N GLN A 206 31.36 -0.28 -2.38
CA GLN A 206 31.94 -0.17 -3.71
C GLN A 206 31.21 -1.08 -4.71
N GLU A 207 30.91 -2.33 -4.39
CA GLU A 207 30.12 -3.25 -5.21
C GLU A 207 28.70 -2.74 -5.46
N ARG A 208 28.10 -2.03 -4.51
CA ARG A 208 26.81 -1.33 -4.73
C ARG A 208 26.93 -0.14 -5.68
N THR A 209 28.11 0.48 -5.74
CA THR A 209 28.42 1.60 -6.62
C THR A 209 28.80 1.09 -8.01
N ASP A 210 29.55 0.00 -8.10
CA ASP A 210 30.04 -0.60 -9.34
C ASP A 210 28.94 -1.44 -10.04
N ASN A 211 28.00 -2.02 -9.28
CA ASN A 211 26.77 -2.61 -9.84
C ASN A 211 25.68 -1.57 -10.16
N SER A 212 25.96 -0.26 -10.08
CA SER A 212 25.04 0.79 -10.54
C SER A 212 25.12 1.04 -12.05
N GLY A 213 25.26 -0.04 -12.84
CA GLY A 213 25.06 0.05 -14.28
C GLY A 213 23.69 0.67 -14.59
N LEU A 214 23.60 1.42 -15.69
CA LEU A 214 22.31 1.88 -16.22
C LEU A 214 21.37 0.66 -16.31
N LEU A 215 20.17 0.81 -15.73
CA LEU A 215 19.15 -0.22 -15.75
C LEU A 215 18.93 -0.70 -17.19
N SER A 216 18.64 -1.99 -17.36
CA SER A 216 18.19 -2.46 -18.68
C SER A 216 16.92 -1.69 -19.09
N PRO A 217 16.61 -1.55 -20.40
CA PRO A 217 15.42 -0.81 -20.85
C PRO A 217 14.11 -1.28 -20.19
N ALA A 218 13.98 -2.57 -19.89
CA ALA A 218 12.80 -3.12 -19.22
C ALA A 218 12.73 -2.71 -17.74
N GLU A 219 13.84 -2.79 -17.01
CA GLU A 219 13.92 -2.37 -15.61
C GLU A 219 13.76 -0.86 -15.48
N ALA A 220 14.35 -0.08 -16.40
CA ALA A 220 14.19 1.36 -16.47
C ALA A 220 12.72 1.74 -16.66
N GLN A 221 11.99 1.08 -17.57
CA GLN A 221 10.56 1.35 -17.74
C GLN A 221 9.73 0.99 -16.50
N ALA A 222 10.06 -0.11 -15.81
CA ALA A 222 9.39 -0.48 -14.56
C ALA A 222 9.59 0.60 -13.48
N VAL A 223 10.83 1.12 -13.35
CA VAL A 223 11.12 2.23 -12.45
C VAL A 223 10.39 3.50 -12.86
N LEU A 224 10.37 3.86 -14.16
CA LEU A 224 9.63 5.02 -14.66
C LEU A 224 8.13 4.95 -14.32
N ASN A 225 7.53 3.77 -14.39
CA ASN A 225 6.11 3.57 -14.04
C ASN A 225 5.84 3.75 -12.55
N ASP A 226 6.81 3.40 -11.69
CA ASP A 226 6.71 3.53 -10.24
C ASP A 226 7.13 4.90 -9.71
N LEU A 227 7.79 5.75 -10.52
CA LEU A 227 8.25 7.09 -10.12
C LEU A 227 7.17 7.95 -9.42
N PRO A 228 5.91 8.01 -9.91
CA PRO A 228 4.86 8.79 -9.25
C PRO A 228 4.57 8.32 -7.82
N SER A 229 4.70 7.02 -7.55
CA SER A 229 4.47 6.46 -6.21
C SER A 229 5.56 6.84 -5.20
N VAL A 230 6.78 7.07 -5.68
CA VAL A 230 7.94 7.46 -4.86
C VAL A 230 7.99 8.97 -4.67
N PHE A 231 7.93 9.72 -5.77
CA PHE A 231 8.08 11.17 -5.72
C PHE A 231 6.80 11.89 -5.31
N GLY A 232 5.62 11.35 -5.61
CA GLY A 232 4.33 11.99 -5.26
C GLY A 232 4.22 12.35 -3.77
N PRO A 233 4.35 11.39 -2.83
CA PRO A 233 4.31 11.68 -1.39
C PRO A 233 5.44 12.61 -0.93
N THR A 234 6.60 12.52 -1.59
CA THR A 234 7.79 13.31 -1.27
C THR A 234 7.59 14.78 -1.58
N ILE A 235 7.18 15.09 -2.81
CA ILE A 235 6.93 16.48 -3.23
C ILE A 235 5.72 17.07 -2.52
N GLN A 236 4.74 16.23 -2.16
CA GLN A 236 3.61 16.65 -1.32
C GLN A 236 4.09 17.05 0.07
N SER A 237 4.90 16.22 0.73
CA SER A 237 5.45 16.53 2.05
C SER A 237 6.27 17.83 2.04
N ILE A 238 7.06 18.05 0.99
CA ILE A 238 7.85 19.28 0.82
C ILE A 238 6.93 20.48 0.60
N GLY A 239 5.97 20.37 -0.32
CA GLY A 239 5.08 21.47 -0.66
C GLY A 239 4.20 21.88 0.51
N GLU A 240 3.67 20.93 1.28
CA GLU A 240 2.91 21.19 2.50
C GLU A 240 3.77 21.84 3.59
N ALA A 241 4.98 21.32 3.81
CA ALA A 241 5.87 21.86 4.84
C ALA A 241 6.36 23.29 4.53
N LEU A 242 6.54 23.62 3.25
CA LEU A 242 6.99 24.94 2.81
C LEU A 242 5.84 25.90 2.46
N GLY A 243 4.62 25.39 2.29
CA GLY A 243 3.51 26.15 1.70
C GLY A 243 3.75 26.54 0.24
N MET A 244 4.48 25.72 -0.52
CA MET A 244 4.90 26.01 -1.90
C MET A 244 4.36 24.99 -2.92
N HIS A 245 4.22 25.43 -4.17
CA HIS A 245 3.98 24.55 -5.30
C HIS A 245 5.30 23.90 -5.75
N VAL A 246 5.29 22.58 -5.93
CA VAL A 246 6.50 21.82 -6.30
C VAL A 246 6.22 21.06 -7.58
N THR A 247 7.17 21.09 -8.52
CA THR A 247 7.12 20.31 -9.76
C THR A 247 8.46 19.64 -9.98
N VAL A 248 8.44 18.34 -10.26
CA VAL A 248 9.61 17.53 -10.65
C VAL A 248 9.43 17.12 -12.10
N LEU A 249 10.42 17.47 -12.93
CA LEU A 249 10.49 17.08 -14.34
C LEU A 249 11.64 16.11 -14.53
N ILE A 250 11.34 14.95 -15.10
CA ILE A 250 12.31 13.90 -15.40
C ILE A 250 12.17 13.61 -16.89
N GLY A 251 13.27 13.58 -17.64
CA GLY A 251 13.19 13.30 -19.06
C GLY A 251 14.43 12.64 -19.63
N GLY A 252 14.24 11.96 -20.75
CA GLY A 252 15.24 11.16 -21.45
C GLY A 252 14.59 10.19 -22.45
N PRO A 253 15.38 9.27 -23.04
CA PRO A 253 14.86 8.22 -23.91
C PRO A 253 13.90 7.30 -23.15
N GLU A 254 12.64 7.21 -23.58
CA GLU A 254 11.66 6.34 -22.93
C GLU A 254 11.58 4.97 -23.62
N PRO A 255 11.87 3.85 -22.90
CA PRO A 255 11.91 2.53 -23.52
C PRO A 255 10.61 2.07 -24.18
N SER A 256 9.47 2.31 -23.53
CA SER A 256 8.14 1.98 -24.09
C SER A 256 7.79 2.80 -25.33
N LYS A 257 8.42 3.96 -25.53
CA LYS A 257 8.28 4.81 -26.72
C LYS A 257 9.43 4.64 -27.70
N LYS A 258 10.04 3.45 -27.73
CA LYS A 258 11.10 3.10 -28.69
C LYS A 258 12.31 4.03 -28.57
N GLY A 259 12.63 4.48 -27.36
CA GLY A 259 13.76 5.37 -27.11
C GLY A 259 13.51 6.84 -27.47
N GLN A 260 12.28 7.21 -27.86
CA GLN A 260 11.94 8.62 -28.09
C GLN A 260 12.12 9.43 -26.81
N LEU A 261 12.65 10.64 -26.96
CA LEU A 261 12.76 11.58 -25.86
C LEU A 261 11.37 11.93 -25.32
N ASN A 262 11.20 11.76 -24.02
CA ASN A 262 9.98 12.14 -23.33
C ASN A 262 10.29 12.84 -22.00
N MET A 263 9.28 13.52 -21.46
CA MET A 263 9.29 14.14 -20.15
C MET A 263 8.11 13.62 -19.32
N ILE A 264 8.39 13.23 -18.09
CA ILE A 264 7.41 12.92 -17.05
C ILE A 264 7.44 14.07 -16.03
N GLY A 265 6.27 14.63 -15.76
CA GLY A 265 6.07 15.67 -14.76
C GLY A 265 5.28 15.14 -13.57
N ILE A 266 5.76 15.40 -12.36
CA ILE A 266 5.06 15.10 -11.10
C ILE A 266 4.87 16.44 -10.38
N HIS A 267 3.61 16.76 -10.05
CA HIS A 267 3.23 18.11 -9.63
C HIS A 267 2.48 18.08 -8.30
N HIS A 268 2.80 19.04 -7.44
CA HIS A 268 2.12 19.29 -6.19
C HIS A 268 1.68 20.75 -6.07
N GLY A 269 0.45 20.92 -5.58
CA GLY A 269 -0.21 22.19 -5.35
C GLY A 269 -1.15 22.60 -6.50
N GLU A 270 -2.19 23.32 -6.13
CA GLU A 270 -3.34 23.61 -6.99
C GLU A 270 -3.58 25.12 -7.11
N ASN A 271 -4.16 25.56 -8.22
CA ASN A 271 -4.55 26.96 -8.39
C ASN A 271 -5.79 27.33 -7.55
N LYS A 272 -6.06 28.64 -7.43
CA LYS A 272 -7.21 29.18 -6.67
C LYS A 272 -8.53 29.22 -7.48
N ALA A 273 -8.66 28.42 -8.53
CA ALA A 273 -9.89 28.37 -9.31
C ALA A 273 -11.02 27.73 -8.50
N ALA A 274 -12.28 27.96 -8.91
CA ALA A 274 -13.46 27.37 -8.25
C ALA A 274 -13.41 25.83 -8.20
N VAL A 275 -12.79 25.22 -9.21
CA VAL A 275 -12.35 23.82 -9.18
C VAL A 275 -10.82 23.84 -9.21
N PRO A 276 -10.16 23.64 -8.06
CA PRO A 276 -8.71 23.63 -7.97
C PRO A 276 -8.11 22.59 -8.91
N LYS A 277 -7.05 22.99 -9.61
CA LYS A 277 -6.34 22.15 -10.58
C LYS A 277 -4.85 22.28 -10.39
N VAL A 278 -4.15 21.15 -10.53
CA VAL A 278 -2.68 21.14 -10.65
C VAL A 278 -2.24 21.82 -11.95
N TRP A 279 -1.01 22.35 -11.95
CA TRP A 279 -0.50 23.21 -13.02
C TRP A 279 -0.72 22.67 -14.46
N PRO A 280 -0.42 21.40 -14.80
CA PRO A 280 -0.66 20.88 -16.16
C PRO A 280 -2.12 20.89 -16.61
N LEU A 281 -3.06 20.81 -15.66
CA LEU A 281 -4.50 20.85 -15.93
C LEU A 281 -5.06 22.27 -15.91
N ALA A 282 -4.45 23.16 -15.13
CA ALA A 282 -4.82 24.57 -15.06
C ALA A 282 -4.34 25.34 -16.30
N GLU A 283 -3.11 25.07 -16.76
CA GLU A 283 -2.44 25.84 -17.83
C GLU A 283 -1.77 24.91 -18.84
N LYS A 284 -2.59 24.10 -19.52
CA LYS A 284 -2.13 23.07 -20.47
C LYS A 284 -1.16 23.61 -21.53
N GLU A 285 -1.43 24.80 -22.07
CA GLU A 285 -0.60 25.43 -23.11
C GLU A 285 0.77 25.84 -22.57
N LYS A 286 0.84 26.47 -21.40
CA LYS A 286 2.12 26.87 -20.81
C LYS A 286 2.92 25.67 -20.32
N CYS A 287 2.25 24.65 -19.82
CA CYS A 287 2.88 23.38 -19.49
C CYS A 287 3.48 22.70 -20.74
N ALA A 288 2.80 22.80 -21.90
CA ALA A 288 3.34 22.30 -23.16
C ALA A 288 4.60 23.06 -23.60
N LEU A 289 4.62 24.40 -23.46
CA LEU A 289 5.83 25.19 -23.76
C LEU A 289 7.05 24.75 -22.93
N VAL A 290 6.86 24.51 -21.62
CA VAL A 290 7.96 24.02 -20.76
C VAL A 290 8.39 22.61 -21.15
N LYS A 291 7.42 21.74 -21.48
CA LYS A 291 7.71 20.39 -21.97
C LYS A 291 8.55 20.44 -23.25
N ASP A 292 8.18 21.26 -24.21
CA ASP A 292 8.86 21.35 -25.50
C ASP A 292 10.26 21.93 -25.33
N ALA A 293 10.42 22.97 -24.52
CA ALA A 293 11.73 23.53 -24.18
C ALA A 293 12.64 22.49 -23.51
N PHE A 294 12.10 21.68 -22.60
CA PHE A 294 12.86 20.63 -21.93
C PHE A 294 13.23 19.50 -22.89
N ILE A 295 12.32 19.06 -23.77
CA ILE A 295 12.61 18.05 -24.80
C ILE A 295 13.68 18.53 -25.78
N LEU A 296 13.65 19.81 -26.17
CA LEU A 296 14.70 20.40 -27.03
C LEU A 296 16.07 20.33 -26.36
N PHE A 297 16.15 20.64 -25.05
CA PHE A 297 17.38 20.46 -24.29
C PHE A 297 17.82 18.99 -24.25
N LEU A 298 16.91 18.04 -24.01
CA LEU A 298 17.22 16.61 -24.04
C LEU A 298 17.76 16.17 -25.41
N GLY A 299 17.32 16.80 -26.51
CA GLY A 299 17.85 16.55 -27.85
C GLY A 299 19.34 16.88 -27.99
N THR A 300 19.90 17.69 -27.09
CA THR A 300 21.35 17.97 -27.02
C THR A 300 22.11 16.97 -26.14
N CYS A 301 21.39 16.21 -25.30
CA CYS A 301 21.97 15.32 -24.30
C CYS A 301 22.10 13.86 -24.78
N TYR A 302 21.38 13.46 -25.81
CA TYR A 302 21.32 12.07 -26.28
C TYR A 302 21.49 11.96 -27.79
N SER A 303 22.43 11.12 -28.23
CA SER A 303 22.58 10.78 -29.64
C SER A 303 21.42 9.92 -30.15
N ILE A 304 21.26 9.82 -31.47
CA ILE A 304 20.24 8.95 -32.08
C ILE A 304 20.58 7.48 -31.80
N GLU A 305 21.86 7.11 -31.84
CA GLU A 305 22.30 5.75 -31.52
C GLU A 305 21.99 5.39 -30.08
N GLU A 306 22.25 6.30 -29.13
CA GLU A 306 21.90 6.13 -27.73
C GLU A 306 20.39 5.92 -27.58
N GLN A 307 19.55 6.78 -28.16
CA GLN A 307 18.10 6.61 -28.13
C GLN A 307 17.65 5.23 -28.64
N CYS A 308 18.20 4.75 -29.75
CA CYS A 308 17.87 3.44 -30.32
C CYS A 308 18.23 2.27 -29.39
N THR A 309 19.35 2.35 -28.66
CA THR A 309 19.75 1.28 -27.71
C THR A 309 18.82 1.16 -26.50
N TRP A 310 18.01 2.19 -26.23
CA TRP A 310 17.05 2.22 -25.13
C TRP A 310 15.65 1.70 -25.50
N ALA A 311 15.41 1.30 -26.76
CA ALA A 311 14.12 0.78 -27.19
C ALA A 311 13.85 -0.65 -26.70
N LEU A 312 12.61 -0.94 -26.30
CA LEU A 312 12.19 -2.32 -26.00
C LEU A 312 12.09 -3.16 -27.30
N PRO A 313 12.47 -4.46 -27.28
CA PRO A 313 12.30 -5.34 -28.43
C PRO A 313 10.81 -5.47 -28.80
N GLN A 314 10.49 -5.36 -30.08
CA GLN A 314 9.10 -5.57 -30.51
C GLN A 314 8.73 -7.05 -30.44
N PRO A 315 7.51 -7.40 -30.00
CA PRO A 315 6.98 -8.73 -30.24
C PRO A 315 6.94 -8.97 -31.77
N PRO A 316 7.25 -10.19 -32.25
CA PRO A 316 7.26 -10.50 -33.66
C PRO A 316 5.88 -10.17 -34.26
N THR A 317 5.90 -9.34 -35.29
CA THR A 317 4.69 -8.96 -36.03
C THR A 317 4.06 -10.23 -36.61
N PRO A 318 2.74 -10.47 -36.44
CA PRO A 318 2.10 -11.60 -37.10
C PRO A 318 2.21 -11.41 -38.61
N VAL A 319 2.92 -12.33 -39.27
CA VAL A 319 3.01 -12.41 -40.73
C VAL A 319 1.60 -12.71 -41.24
N ASN A 320 0.94 -11.69 -41.81
CA ASN A 320 -0.27 -11.90 -42.60
C ASN A 320 0.12 -12.57 -43.91
N THR A 321 0.06 -13.91 -43.94
CA THR A 321 0.07 -14.71 -45.16
C THR A 321 -1.27 -14.54 -45.88
N ASN A 322 -1.43 -13.43 -46.59
CA ASN A 322 -2.46 -13.34 -47.63
C ASN A 322 -1.98 -14.17 -48.83
N ILE A 323 -2.40 -15.43 -48.86
CA ILE A 323 -2.32 -16.27 -50.05
C ILE A 323 -3.33 -15.70 -51.04
N SER A 324 -2.84 -14.96 -52.04
CA SER A 324 -3.64 -14.64 -53.23
C SER A 324 -3.75 -15.91 -54.07
N THR A 325 -4.86 -16.62 -53.93
CA THR A 325 -5.26 -17.65 -54.89
C THR A 325 -5.84 -16.94 -56.12
N THR A 326 -5.01 -16.80 -57.15
CA THR A 326 -5.47 -16.53 -58.52
C THR A 326 -6.16 -17.76 -59.05
N GLU A 327 -7.50 -17.79 -59.00
CA GLU A 327 -8.31 -18.72 -59.79
C GLU A 327 -8.49 -18.15 -61.20
N GLY A 328 -8.00 -18.90 -62.19
CA GLY A 328 -8.16 -18.60 -63.60
C GLY A 328 -9.56 -18.96 -64.09
N TYR A 329 -10.18 -18.04 -64.83
CA TYR A 329 -11.28 -18.33 -65.72
C TYR A 329 -10.79 -18.11 -67.16
N LEU A 330 -10.70 -19.19 -67.92
CA LEU A 330 -10.67 -19.13 -69.39
C LEU A 330 -12.11 -19.24 -69.92
N PRO A 331 -12.44 -18.55 -71.03
CA PRO A 331 -13.79 -18.50 -71.56
C PRO A 331 -14.07 -19.67 -72.51
N LEU A 332 -15.32 -20.14 -72.55
CA LEU A 332 -15.82 -21.01 -73.60
C LEU A 332 -17.10 -20.38 -74.19
N ILE A 333 -16.93 -19.91 -75.43
CA ILE A 333 -17.84 -19.86 -76.59
C ILE A 333 -19.28 -19.45 -76.35
#